data_AF-A0A7S0MCH7-F1
#
_entry.id   AF-A0A7S0MCH7-F1
#
_cell.length_a   1.000
_cell.length_b   1.000
_cell.length_c   1.000
_cell.angle_alpha   90.00
_cell.angle_beta   90.00
_cell.angle_gamma   90.00
#
_symmetry.space_group_name_H-M   'P 1'
#
loop_
_entity.id
_entity.type
_entity.pdbx_description
1 polymer ?
#
loop_
_entity_poly.entity_id
_entity_poly.type
_entity_poly.pdbx_seq_one_letter_code
_entity_poly.pdbx_strand_id
1 'polypeptide(L)'
;GGHLPLSGALPDMHADTRSYIELHGVYRAQAAKEHAAVAAHLHQVLAGLGLPVDTVPAEDLAQACRHACDMRMVRTRSLEEEYTQASSDEWAWMLELEGREYPHAFYVLLRAADRFRALLGRWPGEQESGVGEVARFKEVLSLVCGELGLPPAKVEEELVHEIVRYGGSELHSVAAAIGGIGAQEVTKVLLRQFVPAGGTFVFNGVTGKSAVCVF
;
A
#
# COMPACT_ATOMS: atom_id res chain seq x y z
N GLY A 1 10.07 -9.48 -32.64
CA GLY A 1 8.75 -9.22 -32.05
C GLY A 1 8.72 -9.81 -30.67
N GLY A 2 8.17 -9.12 -29.67
CA GLY A 2 8.24 -9.50 -28.25
C GLY A 2 8.64 -8.35 -27.30
N HIS A 3 8.72 -7.13 -27.80
CA HIS A 3 9.00 -5.94 -27.00
C HIS A 3 7.76 -5.05 -26.91
N LEU A 4 7.70 -4.24 -25.85
CA LEU A 4 6.70 -3.21 -25.66
C LEU A 4 6.92 -2.05 -26.67
N PRO A 5 5.87 -1.28 -27.00
CA PRO A 5 6.04 -0.09 -27.82
C PRO A 5 7.00 0.89 -27.15
N LEU A 6 7.80 1.58 -27.97
CA LEU A 6 8.73 2.59 -27.52
C LEU A 6 7.97 3.80 -26.95
N SER A 7 8.50 4.34 -25.86
CA SER A 7 8.02 5.59 -25.27
C SER A 7 8.28 6.79 -26.18
N GLY A 8 9.31 6.71 -27.04
CA GLY A 8 9.79 7.79 -27.89
C GLY A 8 10.57 8.87 -27.15
N ALA A 9 10.77 8.72 -25.84
CA ALA A 9 11.57 9.62 -25.01
C ALA A 9 13.04 9.14 -24.99
N LEU A 10 13.96 10.10 -25.04
CA LEU A 10 15.40 9.85 -24.93
C LEU A 10 15.92 10.68 -23.74
N PRO A 11 16.72 10.09 -22.82
CA PRO A 11 17.35 10.86 -21.76
C PRO A 11 18.40 11.83 -22.33
N ASP A 12 18.75 12.84 -21.54
CA ASP A 12 19.82 13.78 -21.90
C ASP A 12 21.17 13.06 -22.04
N MET A 13 22.00 13.53 -22.96
CA MET A 13 23.31 12.94 -23.24
C MET A 13 24.29 13.98 -23.80
N HIS A 14 25.58 13.74 -23.58
CA HIS A 14 26.62 14.60 -24.15
C HIS A 14 26.76 14.35 -25.65
N ALA A 15 26.09 15.19 -26.44
CA ALA A 15 26.10 15.17 -27.89
C ALA A 15 26.00 16.61 -28.42
N ASP A 16 26.39 16.83 -29.68
CA ASP A 16 26.06 18.08 -30.33
C ASP A 16 24.53 18.18 -30.56
N THR A 17 24.01 19.41 -30.57
CA THR A 17 22.57 19.69 -30.68
C THR A 17 21.95 19.02 -31.90
N ARG A 18 22.67 18.96 -33.02
CA ARG A 18 22.15 18.41 -34.27
C ARG A 18 22.00 16.89 -34.16
N SER A 19 23.04 16.19 -33.74
CA SER A 19 23.02 14.73 -33.55
C SER A 19 21.96 14.30 -32.54
N TYR A 20 21.79 15.06 -31.45
CA TYR A 20 20.75 14.80 -30.46
C TYR A 20 19.34 14.92 -31.05
N ILE A 21 19.06 16.00 -31.81
CA ILE A 21 17.75 16.21 -32.45
C ILE A 21 17.48 15.14 -33.51
N GLU A 22 18.47 14.79 -34.33
CA GLU A 22 18.34 13.75 -35.35
C GLU A 22 18.02 12.39 -34.71
N LEU A 23 18.76 11.99 -33.68
CA LEU A 23 18.55 10.74 -32.96
C LEU A 23 17.17 10.71 -32.27
N HIS A 24 16.80 11.78 -31.58
CA HIS A 24 15.49 11.90 -30.95
C HIS A 24 14.35 11.83 -31.98
N GLY A 25 14.57 12.36 -33.19
CA GLY A 25 13.65 12.21 -34.32
C GLY A 25 13.43 10.76 -34.74
N VAL A 26 14.50 9.95 -34.77
CA VAL A 26 14.41 8.51 -35.08
C VAL A 26 13.55 7.77 -34.05
N TYR A 27 13.78 8.01 -32.75
CA TYR A 27 12.99 7.37 -31.68
C TYR A 27 11.52 7.76 -31.73
N ARG A 28 11.22 9.05 -31.97
CA ARG A 28 9.84 9.53 -32.12
C ARG A 28 9.14 8.92 -33.33
N ALA A 29 9.83 8.84 -34.46
CA ALA A 29 9.27 8.25 -35.67
C ALA A 29 8.98 6.76 -35.50
N GLN A 30 9.87 6.03 -34.82
CA GLN A 30 9.66 4.62 -34.52
C GLN A 30 8.51 4.41 -33.52
N ALA A 31 8.45 5.19 -32.44
CA ALA A 31 7.35 5.15 -31.49
C ALA A 31 6.00 5.42 -32.18
N ALA A 32 5.91 6.41 -33.06
CA ALA A 32 4.68 6.70 -33.81
C ALA A 32 4.22 5.52 -34.68
N LYS A 33 5.14 4.80 -35.33
CA LYS A 33 4.82 3.58 -36.09
C LYS A 33 4.28 2.47 -35.19
N GLU A 34 4.89 2.28 -34.02
CA GLU A 34 4.48 1.24 -33.07
C GLU A 34 3.13 1.58 -32.41
N HIS A 35 2.89 2.84 -32.08
CA HIS A 35 1.60 3.32 -31.55
C HIS A 35 0.47 3.06 -32.55
N ALA A 36 0.71 3.31 -33.85
CA ALA A 36 -0.26 3.01 -34.90
C ALA A 36 -0.56 1.50 -35.02
N ALA A 37 0.45 0.64 -34.81
CA ALA A 37 0.25 -0.80 -34.79
C ALA A 37 -0.61 -1.25 -33.58
N VAL A 38 -0.36 -0.68 -32.40
CA VAL A 38 -1.19 -0.94 -31.20
C VAL A 38 -2.62 -0.45 -31.42
N ALA A 39 -2.82 0.71 -32.04
CA ALA A 39 -4.15 1.24 -32.39
C ALA A 39 -4.93 0.28 -33.30
N ALA A 40 -4.28 -0.25 -34.34
CA ALA A 40 -4.90 -1.21 -35.24
C ALA A 40 -5.31 -2.50 -34.50
N HIS A 41 -4.48 -2.99 -33.58
CA HIS A 41 -4.83 -4.15 -32.74
C HIS A 41 -5.98 -3.85 -31.78
N LEU A 42 -6.01 -2.67 -31.16
CA LEU A 42 -7.12 -2.24 -30.31
C LEU A 42 -8.43 -2.25 -31.07
N HIS A 43 -8.47 -1.73 -32.30
CA HIS A 43 -9.67 -1.74 -33.14
C HIS A 43 -10.15 -3.16 -33.45
N GLN A 44 -9.24 -4.11 -33.67
CA GLN A 44 -9.59 -5.53 -33.85
C GLN A 44 -10.22 -6.12 -32.58
N VAL A 45 -9.69 -5.80 -31.41
CA VAL A 45 -10.24 -6.26 -30.12
C VAL A 45 -11.62 -5.65 -29.87
N LEU A 46 -11.79 -4.34 -30.09
CA LEU A 46 -13.08 -3.66 -29.92
C LEU A 46 -14.13 -4.22 -30.87
N ALA A 47 -13.79 -4.47 -32.14
CA ALA A 47 -14.67 -5.11 -33.10
C ALA A 47 -15.07 -6.53 -32.67
N GLY A 48 -14.12 -7.32 -32.13
CA GLY A 48 -14.40 -8.66 -31.60
C GLY A 48 -15.33 -8.65 -30.38
N LEU A 49 -15.34 -7.56 -29.61
CA LEU A 49 -16.24 -7.35 -28.47
C LEU A 49 -17.55 -6.63 -28.83
N GLY A 50 -17.73 -6.21 -30.10
CA GLY A 50 -18.89 -5.43 -30.54
C GLY A 50 -18.92 -4.00 -29.99
N LEU A 51 -17.78 -3.44 -29.60
CA LEU A 51 -17.65 -2.10 -29.04
C LEU A 51 -17.30 -1.05 -30.11
N PRO A 52 -17.77 0.20 -29.96
CA PRO A 52 -17.38 1.31 -30.86
C PRO A 52 -15.87 1.55 -30.88
N VAL A 53 -15.35 2.00 -32.03
CA VAL A 53 -13.90 2.23 -32.23
C VAL A 53 -13.34 3.36 -31.35
N ASP A 54 -14.20 4.29 -30.94
CA ASP A 54 -13.92 5.45 -30.10
C ASP A 54 -14.12 5.18 -28.60
N THR A 55 -14.35 3.92 -28.20
CA THR A 55 -14.48 3.52 -26.79
C THR A 55 -13.25 3.91 -25.96
N VAL A 56 -12.06 3.90 -26.56
CA VAL A 56 -10.81 4.34 -25.93
C VAL A 56 -10.34 5.63 -26.61
N PRO A 57 -10.25 6.75 -25.88
CA PRO A 57 -9.71 8.00 -26.41
C PRO A 57 -8.30 7.83 -26.96
N ALA A 58 -7.99 8.53 -28.06
CA ALA A 58 -6.66 8.49 -28.67
C ALA A 58 -5.54 8.98 -27.72
N GLU A 59 -5.87 9.90 -26.81
CA GLU A 59 -4.95 10.40 -25.78
C GLU A 59 -4.59 9.29 -24.76
N ASP A 60 -5.57 8.53 -24.29
CA ASP A 60 -5.37 7.41 -23.37
C ASP A 60 -4.51 6.31 -24.02
N LEU A 61 -4.76 6.01 -25.30
CA LEU A 61 -3.93 5.07 -26.06
C LEU A 61 -2.49 5.56 -26.19
N ALA A 62 -2.27 6.84 -26.48
CA ALA A 62 -0.94 7.41 -26.58
C ALA A 62 -0.20 7.38 -25.24
N GLN A 63 -0.90 7.66 -24.13
CA GLN A 63 -0.35 7.56 -22.78
C GLN A 63 -0.01 6.11 -22.42
N ALA A 64 -0.90 5.15 -22.74
CA ALA A 64 -0.67 3.73 -22.53
C ALA A 64 0.56 3.22 -23.31
N CYS A 65 0.72 3.62 -24.57
CA CYS A 65 1.90 3.24 -25.35
C CYS A 65 3.17 3.90 -24.83
N ARG A 66 3.10 5.17 -24.38
CA ARG A 66 4.24 5.89 -23.81
C ARG A 66 4.74 5.23 -22.51
N HIS A 67 3.81 4.78 -21.66
CA HIS A 67 4.07 4.23 -20.34
C HIS A 67 3.89 2.72 -20.27
N ALA A 68 4.02 2.03 -21.41
CA ALA A 68 3.77 0.59 -21.49
C ALA A 68 4.65 -0.22 -20.53
N CYS A 69 5.90 0.22 -20.29
CA CYS A 69 6.82 -0.40 -19.34
C CYS A 69 6.52 -0.07 -17.87
N ASP A 70 5.72 0.98 -17.61
CA ASP A 70 5.48 1.51 -16.27
C ASP A 70 4.09 1.12 -15.73
N MET A 71 3.28 0.39 -16.51
CA MET A 71 1.94 -0.01 -16.09
C MET A 71 1.99 -0.82 -14.78
N ARG A 72 1.16 -0.41 -13.81
CA ARG A 72 1.04 -1.09 -12.52
C ARG A 72 -0.41 -1.49 -12.29
N MET A 73 -0.58 -2.65 -11.66
CA MET A 73 -1.86 -3.10 -11.16
C MET A 73 -1.72 -3.35 -9.66
N VAL A 74 -2.49 -2.60 -8.86
CA VAL A 74 -2.57 -2.81 -7.41
C VAL A 74 -3.90 -3.49 -7.12
N ARG A 75 -3.84 -4.67 -6.49
CA ARG A 75 -5.00 -5.40 -5.98
C ARG A 75 -4.81 -5.57 -4.49
N THR A 76 -5.79 -5.13 -3.72
CA THR A 76 -5.82 -5.30 -2.26
C THR A 76 -6.81 -6.40 -1.91
N ARG A 77 -6.59 -7.06 -0.78
CA ARG A 77 -7.60 -7.92 -0.18
C ARG A 77 -8.78 -7.10 0.33
N SER A 78 -9.93 -7.75 0.43
CA SER A 78 -11.06 -7.19 1.18
C SER A 78 -10.78 -7.25 2.68
N LEU A 79 -11.44 -6.36 3.43
CA LEU A 79 -11.36 -6.37 4.89
C LEU A 79 -11.93 -7.69 5.48
N GLU A 80 -12.90 -8.31 4.82
CA GLU A 80 -13.45 -9.61 5.24
C GLU A 80 -12.39 -10.72 5.14
N GLU A 81 -11.66 -10.81 4.03
CA GLU A 81 -10.57 -11.77 3.85
C GLU A 81 -9.47 -11.54 4.90
N GLU A 82 -9.11 -10.28 5.17
CA GLU A 82 -8.11 -9.91 6.19
C GLU A 82 -8.50 -10.36 7.62
N TYR A 83 -9.79 -10.43 7.93
CA TYR A 83 -10.28 -10.83 9.25
C TYR A 83 -10.59 -12.33 9.36
N THR A 84 -10.92 -13.00 8.25
CA THR A 84 -11.40 -14.40 8.26
C THR A 84 -10.39 -15.41 7.70
N GLN A 85 -9.49 -14.97 6.83
CA GLN A 85 -8.52 -15.82 6.12
C GLN A 85 -7.08 -15.48 6.51
N ALA A 86 -6.87 -15.09 7.77
CA ALA A 86 -5.54 -14.78 8.28
C ALA A 86 -4.59 -16.00 8.09
N SER A 87 -3.53 -15.82 7.30
CA SER A 87 -2.51 -16.85 7.08
C SER A 87 -1.40 -16.72 8.12
N SER A 88 -1.24 -17.72 8.98
CA SER A 88 -0.18 -17.73 10.01
C SER A 88 1.21 -17.47 9.44
N ASP A 89 1.47 -17.92 8.21
CA ASP A 89 2.77 -17.77 7.55
C ASP A 89 3.06 -16.32 7.19
N GLU A 90 2.04 -15.52 6.82
CA GLU A 90 2.19 -14.09 6.54
C GLU A 90 2.50 -13.31 7.83
N TRP A 91 1.89 -13.70 8.94
CA TRP A 91 2.11 -13.04 10.22
C TRP A 91 3.41 -13.45 10.92
N ALA A 92 3.84 -14.70 10.73
CA ALA A 92 4.98 -15.27 11.44
C ALA A 92 6.29 -14.57 11.09
N TRP A 93 6.55 -14.28 9.81
CA TRP A 93 7.76 -13.55 9.38
C TRP A 93 7.73 -12.08 9.81
N MET A 94 6.55 -11.45 9.84
CA MET A 94 6.41 -10.06 10.26
C MET A 94 6.84 -9.87 11.71
N LEU A 95 6.42 -10.79 12.59
CA LEU A 95 6.81 -10.80 14.01
C LEU A 95 8.18 -11.44 14.30
N GLU A 96 8.85 -12.00 13.30
CA GLU A 96 10.25 -12.49 13.42
C GLU A 96 11.29 -11.39 13.24
N LEU A 97 10.86 -10.23 12.73
CA LEU A 97 11.67 -9.02 12.73
C LEU A 97 11.72 -8.48 14.16
N GLU A 98 12.67 -8.98 14.95
CA GLU A 98 12.88 -8.57 16.33
C GLU A 98 13.17 -7.05 16.44
N GLY A 99 12.57 -6.41 17.44
CA GLY A 99 12.88 -5.04 17.86
C GLY A 99 11.85 -3.97 17.49
N ARG A 100 11.82 -2.90 18.31
CA ARG A 100 11.03 -1.65 18.15
C ARG A 100 11.18 -0.91 16.80
N GLU A 101 11.98 -1.45 15.90
CA GLU A 101 12.33 -0.89 14.60
C GLU A 101 11.19 -1.06 13.58
N TYR A 102 10.38 -2.11 13.69
CA TYR A 102 9.31 -2.39 12.74
C TYR A 102 7.92 -2.27 13.39
N PRO A 103 7.01 -1.46 12.84
CA PRO A 103 5.74 -1.16 13.48
C PRO A 103 4.67 -2.26 13.29
N HIS A 104 5.01 -3.44 12.77
CA HIS A 104 4.06 -4.50 12.47
C HIS A 104 3.30 -4.99 13.73
N ALA A 105 3.96 -5.00 14.89
CA ALA A 105 3.34 -5.40 16.16
C ALA A 105 2.19 -4.47 16.57
N PHE A 106 2.23 -3.19 16.18
CA PHE A 106 1.13 -2.26 16.44
C PHE A 106 -0.16 -2.70 15.79
N TYR A 107 -0.11 -3.38 14.66
CA TYR A 107 -1.32 -3.87 14.01
C TYR A 107 -2.07 -4.89 14.89
N VAL A 108 -1.34 -5.90 15.40
CA VAL A 108 -1.92 -6.93 16.30
C VAL A 108 -2.40 -6.29 17.60
N LEU A 109 -1.62 -5.35 18.15
CA LEU A 109 -1.98 -4.60 19.35
C LEU A 109 -3.23 -3.74 19.16
N LEU A 110 -3.40 -3.10 18.00
CA LEU A 110 -4.59 -2.32 17.67
C LEU A 110 -5.82 -3.23 17.50
N ARG A 111 -5.69 -4.39 16.85
CA ARG A 111 -6.77 -5.41 16.82
C ARG A 111 -7.17 -5.87 18.23
N ALA A 112 -6.19 -6.10 19.09
CA ALA A 112 -6.44 -6.43 20.49
C ALA A 112 -7.13 -5.27 21.24
N ALA A 113 -6.73 -4.03 20.99
CA ALA A 113 -7.34 -2.85 21.60
C ALA A 113 -8.80 -2.67 21.15
N ASP A 114 -9.09 -2.89 19.87
CA ASP A 114 -10.46 -2.89 19.35
C ASP A 114 -11.30 -4.00 19.99
N ARG A 115 -10.76 -5.23 20.12
CA ARG A 115 -11.45 -6.33 20.81
C ARG A 115 -11.66 -6.01 22.29
N PHE A 116 -10.69 -5.40 22.96
CA PHE A 116 -10.80 -4.97 24.35
C PHE A 116 -11.94 -3.96 24.51
N ARG A 117 -12.01 -2.97 23.62
CA ARG A 117 -13.09 -1.98 23.58
C ARG A 117 -14.45 -2.60 23.31
N ALA A 118 -14.53 -3.56 22.39
CA ALA A 118 -15.77 -4.28 22.11
C ALA A 118 -16.28 -5.06 23.34
N LEU A 119 -15.38 -5.63 24.14
CA LEU A 119 -15.73 -6.43 25.33
C LEU A 119 -16.05 -5.57 26.57
N LEU A 120 -15.32 -4.48 26.77
CA LEU A 120 -15.35 -3.69 28.02
C LEU A 120 -15.97 -2.30 27.86
N GLY A 121 -16.30 -1.89 26.63
CA GLY A 121 -16.94 -0.61 26.32
C GLY A 121 -16.02 0.62 26.43
N ARG A 122 -14.71 0.42 26.60
CA ARG A 122 -13.70 1.47 26.77
C ARG A 122 -12.34 1.05 26.25
N TRP A 123 -11.44 1.99 26.00
CA TRP A 123 -10.08 1.67 25.57
C TRP A 123 -9.22 1.13 26.73
N PRO A 124 -8.21 0.29 26.45
CA PRO A 124 -7.24 -0.11 27.46
C PRO A 124 -6.51 1.14 27.95
N GLY A 125 -6.47 1.34 29.27
CA GLY A 125 -5.77 2.48 29.85
C GLY A 125 -6.55 3.81 29.95
N GLU A 126 -7.78 3.87 29.43
CA GLU A 126 -8.58 5.11 29.40
C GLU A 126 -8.94 5.62 30.80
N GLN A 127 -9.20 4.69 31.73
CA GLN A 127 -9.63 4.99 33.10
C GLN A 127 -8.57 4.60 34.15
N GLU A 128 -7.86 3.50 33.90
CA GLU A 128 -6.85 2.94 34.80
C GLU A 128 -5.68 2.45 33.95
N SER A 129 -4.45 2.81 34.31
CA SER A 129 -3.22 2.42 33.59
C SER A 129 -2.27 1.58 34.46
N GLY A 130 -2.84 0.88 35.46
CA GLY A 130 -2.11 0.03 36.40
C GLY A 130 -1.86 -1.39 35.91
N VAL A 131 -1.14 -2.17 36.73
CA VAL A 131 -0.75 -3.57 36.43
C VAL A 131 -1.97 -4.46 36.14
N GLY A 132 -3.09 -4.23 36.81
CA GLY A 132 -4.32 -4.98 36.59
C GLY A 132 -4.97 -4.75 35.22
N GLU A 133 -4.80 -3.56 34.65
CA GLU A 133 -5.28 -3.23 33.31
C GLU A 133 -4.41 -3.90 32.24
N VAL A 134 -3.09 -3.83 32.44
CA VAL A 134 -2.12 -4.51 31.56
C VAL A 134 -2.39 -6.02 31.53
N ALA A 135 -2.68 -6.63 32.68
CA ALA A 135 -3.02 -8.05 32.74
C ALA A 135 -4.28 -8.39 31.92
N ARG A 136 -5.36 -7.59 32.06
CA ARG A 136 -6.58 -7.77 31.26
C ARG A 136 -6.34 -7.57 29.76
N PHE A 137 -5.53 -6.58 29.39
CA PHE A 137 -5.20 -6.36 27.99
C PHE A 137 -4.39 -7.53 27.41
N LYS A 138 -3.46 -8.12 28.17
CA LYS A 138 -2.73 -9.34 27.79
C LYS A 138 -3.64 -10.55 27.58
N GLU A 139 -4.70 -10.70 28.37
CA GLU A 139 -5.69 -11.76 28.16
C GLU A 139 -6.39 -11.61 26.81
N VAL A 140 -6.84 -10.39 26.47
CA VAL A 140 -7.47 -10.11 25.17
C VAL A 140 -6.49 -10.26 24.01
N LEU A 141 -5.25 -9.77 24.16
CA LEU A 141 -4.19 -9.96 23.18
C LEU A 141 -3.94 -11.45 22.91
N SER A 142 -3.92 -12.29 23.94
CA SER A 142 -3.72 -13.73 23.78
C SER A 142 -4.84 -14.40 22.99
N LEU A 143 -6.09 -13.93 23.15
CA LEU A 143 -7.23 -14.40 22.35
C LEU A 143 -7.04 -14.04 20.87
N VAL A 144 -6.70 -12.78 20.58
CA VAL A 144 -6.48 -12.30 19.20
C VAL A 144 -5.29 -12.99 18.55
N CYS A 145 -4.19 -13.18 19.28
CA CYS A 145 -3.05 -13.96 18.80
C CYS A 145 -3.45 -15.41 18.48
N GLY A 146 -4.30 -16.03 19.31
CA GLY A 146 -4.85 -17.37 19.04
C GLY A 146 -5.70 -17.43 17.78
N GLU A 147 -6.56 -16.43 17.53
CA GLU A 147 -7.35 -16.31 16.30
C GLU A 147 -6.47 -16.13 15.05
N LEU A 148 -5.35 -15.43 15.18
CA LEU A 148 -4.39 -15.19 14.09
C LEU A 148 -3.36 -16.32 13.89
N GLY A 149 -3.40 -17.37 14.72
CA GLY A 149 -2.40 -18.44 14.69
C GLY A 149 -1.00 -17.98 15.11
N LEU A 150 -0.90 -16.93 15.92
CA LEU A 150 0.35 -16.31 16.35
C LEU A 150 0.68 -16.64 17.82
N PRO A 151 1.95 -16.93 18.15
CA PRO A 151 2.36 -17.05 19.54
C PRO A 151 2.36 -15.66 20.23
N PRO A 152 1.63 -15.46 21.33
CA PRO A 152 1.56 -14.16 22.03
C PRO A 152 2.92 -13.65 22.51
N ALA A 153 3.85 -14.56 22.80
CA ALA A 153 5.21 -14.26 23.27
C ALA A 153 6.06 -13.48 22.25
N LYS A 154 5.66 -13.43 20.97
CA LYS A 154 6.35 -12.62 19.95
C LYS A 154 6.04 -11.12 20.07
N VAL A 155 5.02 -10.72 20.83
CA VAL A 155 4.73 -9.30 21.06
C VAL A 155 5.51 -8.83 22.29
N GLU A 156 6.39 -7.84 22.10
CA GLU A 156 7.19 -7.27 23.18
C GLU A 156 6.28 -6.72 24.30
N GLU A 157 6.54 -7.14 25.53
CA GLU A 157 5.76 -6.72 26.70
C GLU A 157 5.74 -5.20 26.88
N GLU A 158 6.84 -4.53 26.53
CA GLU A 158 6.95 -3.07 26.58
C GLU A 158 5.91 -2.37 25.68
N LEU A 159 5.60 -2.94 24.50
CA LEU A 159 4.58 -2.38 23.61
C LEU A 159 3.16 -2.57 24.17
N VAL A 160 2.92 -3.67 24.88
CA VAL A 160 1.65 -3.91 25.59
C VAL A 160 1.43 -2.84 26.66
N HIS A 161 2.46 -2.57 27.48
CA HIS A 161 2.44 -1.48 28.45
C HIS A 161 2.18 -0.13 27.78
N GLU A 162 2.78 0.10 26.61
CA GLU A 162 2.67 1.38 25.93
C GLU A 162 1.29 1.62 25.31
N ILE A 163 0.60 0.58 24.83
CA ILE A 163 -0.79 0.69 24.38
C ILE A 163 -1.71 1.05 25.54
N VAL A 164 -1.55 0.41 26.69
CA VAL A 164 -2.29 0.78 27.91
C VAL A 164 -1.94 2.20 28.34
N ARG A 165 -0.68 2.62 28.21
CA ARG A 165 -0.28 4.00 28.52
C ARG A 165 -0.93 5.02 27.58
N TYR A 166 -1.14 4.70 26.30
CA TYR A 166 -1.79 5.61 25.36
C TYR A 166 -3.24 5.90 25.74
N GLY A 167 -3.93 4.97 26.40
CA GLY A 167 -5.25 5.21 26.98
C GLY A 167 -6.32 5.62 25.96
N GLY A 168 -6.18 5.21 24.69
CA GLY A 168 -7.09 5.62 23.61
C GLY A 168 -6.95 7.08 23.17
N SER A 169 -5.83 7.74 23.51
CA SER A 169 -5.59 9.15 23.14
C SER A 169 -5.25 9.33 21.66
N GLU A 170 -5.68 10.46 21.09
CA GLU A 170 -5.31 10.88 19.74
C GLU A 170 -4.39 12.12 19.78
N LEU A 171 -3.10 11.92 19.50
CA LEU A 171 -2.13 13.01 19.48
C LEU A 171 -2.18 13.77 18.16
N HIS A 172 -2.30 15.10 18.24
CA HIS A 172 -2.42 15.97 17.06
C HIS A 172 -1.28 15.79 16.04
N SER A 173 -0.03 15.64 16.49
CA SER A 173 1.12 15.44 15.60
C SER A 173 1.06 14.13 14.82
N VAL A 174 0.61 13.05 15.47
CA VAL A 174 0.43 11.74 14.84
C VAL A 174 -0.77 11.78 13.88
N ALA A 175 -1.89 12.37 14.30
CA ALA A 175 -3.07 12.56 13.46
C ALA A 175 -2.75 13.39 12.21
N ALA A 176 -1.98 14.48 12.34
CA ALA A 176 -1.55 15.30 11.21
C ALA A 176 -0.66 14.52 10.22
N ALA A 177 0.27 13.70 10.73
CA ALA A 177 1.12 12.85 9.88
C ALA A 177 0.29 11.81 9.10
N ILE A 178 -0.61 11.10 9.78
CA ILE A 178 -1.51 10.13 9.15
C ILE A 178 -2.45 10.83 8.15
N GLY A 179 -2.97 12.00 8.50
CA GLY A 179 -3.82 12.80 7.62
C GLY A 179 -3.13 13.22 6.31
N GLY A 180 -1.85 13.63 6.38
CA GLY A 180 -1.07 13.95 5.20
C GLY A 180 -0.82 12.75 4.29
N ILE A 181 -0.48 11.60 4.88
CA ILE A 181 -0.26 10.34 4.13
C ILE A 181 -1.57 9.87 3.49
N GLY A 182 -2.66 9.84 4.26
CA GLY A 182 -3.98 9.45 3.78
C GLY A 182 -4.48 10.35 2.65
N ALA A 183 -4.31 11.68 2.76
CA ALA A 183 -4.68 12.62 1.70
C ALA A 183 -3.92 12.36 0.40
N GLN A 184 -2.62 12.03 0.50
CA GLN A 184 -1.83 11.70 -0.68
C GLN A 184 -2.27 10.37 -1.30
N GLU A 185 -2.54 9.32 -0.51
CA GLU A 185 -3.06 8.04 -1.04
C GLU A 185 -4.41 8.23 -1.74
N VAL A 186 -5.32 9.02 -1.18
CA VAL A 186 -6.60 9.40 -1.83
C VAL A 186 -6.34 10.11 -3.17
N THR A 187 -5.38 11.05 -3.20
CA THR A 187 -5.02 11.76 -4.43
C THR A 187 -4.52 10.83 -5.53
N LYS A 188 -3.70 9.82 -5.17
CA LYS A 188 -3.22 8.81 -6.14
C LYS A 188 -4.37 8.04 -6.77
N VAL A 189 -5.35 7.63 -5.97
CA VAL A 189 -6.53 6.88 -6.43
C VAL A 189 -7.41 7.75 -7.33
N LEU A 190 -7.71 9.00 -6.91
CA LEU A 190 -8.56 9.92 -7.67
C LEU A 190 -7.96 10.29 -9.01
N LEU A 191 -6.67 10.60 -9.05
CA LEU A 191 -5.98 11.00 -10.27
C LEU A 191 -5.57 9.81 -11.15
N ARG A 192 -5.61 8.58 -10.61
CA ARG A 192 -5.03 7.39 -11.24
C ARG A 192 -3.58 7.61 -11.67
N GLN A 193 -2.86 8.40 -10.87
CA GLN A 193 -1.46 8.76 -11.05
C GLN A 193 -0.68 8.31 -9.84
N PHE A 194 0.56 7.87 -10.06
CA PHE A 194 1.39 7.17 -9.07
C PHE A 194 0.79 5.84 -8.61
N VAL A 195 1.51 5.15 -7.72
CA VAL A 195 1.13 3.82 -7.23
C VAL A 195 0.66 3.96 -5.77
N PRO A 196 -0.60 3.61 -5.46
CA PRO A 196 -1.07 3.58 -4.09
C PRO A 196 -0.43 2.42 -3.32
N ALA A 197 -0.39 2.53 -1.99
CA ALA A 197 0.06 1.43 -1.14
C ALA A 197 -0.85 0.19 -1.32
N GLY A 198 -0.25 -0.98 -1.51
CA GLY A 198 -0.98 -2.23 -1.77
C GLY A 198 -1.49 -2.96 -0.53
N GLY A 199 -1.47 -2.32 0.64
CA GLY A 199 -1.80 -2.94 1.92
C GLY A 199 -1.95 -1.91 3.02
N THR A 200 -1.78 -2.35 4.26
CA THR A 200 -2.00 -1.55 5.46
C THR A 200 -0.72 -0.83 5.85
N PHE A 201 -0.77 0.49 5.86
CA PHE A 201 0.32 1.33 6.32
C PHE A 201 0.27 1.50 7.85
N VAL A 202 1.36 1.18 8.52
CA VAL A 202 1.50 1.32 9.98
C VAL A 202 2.65 2.28 10.28
N PHE A 203 2.40 3.23 11.18
CA PHE A 203 3.35 4.27 11.56
C PHE A 203 3.58 4.27 13.08
N ASN A 204 4.85 4.26 13.47
CA ASN A 204 5.28 4.42 14.86
C ASN A 204 5.79 5.85 15.07
N GLY A 205 4.98 6.69 15.72
CA GLY A 205 5.32 8.07 16.04
C GLY A 205 6.46 8.22 17.07
N VAL A 206 6.79 7.17 17.83
CA VAL A 206 7.89 7.21 18.81
C VAL A 206 9.25 7.12 18.12
N THR A 207 9.37 6.24 17.11
CA THR A 207 10.63 6.02 16.38
C THR A 207 10.69 6.73 15.03
N GLY A 208 9.56 7.27 14.55
CA GLY A 208 9.43 7.88 13.22
C GLY A 208 9.47 6.86 12.09
N LYS A 209 9.35 5.56 12.38
CA LYS A 209 9.42 4.48 11.39
C LYS A 209 8.02 4.08 10.91
N SER A 210 7.95 3.61 9.67
CA SER A 210 6.71 3.11 9.08
C SER A 210 6.96 1.84 8.27
N ALA A 211 5.90 1.07 8.06
CA ALA A 211 5.91 -0.09 7.19
C ALA A 211 4.57 -0.21 6.45
N VAL A 212 4.60 -0.80 5.26
CA VAL A 212 3.40 -1.27 4.57
C VAL A 212 3.37 -2.78 4.72
N CYS A 213 2.31 -3.29 5.32
CA CYS A 213 2.11 -4.71 5.56
C CYS A 213 0.93 -5.19 4.71
N VAL A 214 1.03 -6.41 4.22
CA VAL A 214 -0.07 -7.08 3.52
C VAL A 214 -0.56 -8.17 4.46
N PHE A 215 -1.80 -8.04 4.93
CA PHE A 215 -2.45 -8.82 5.99
C PHE A 215 -3.68 -9.55 5.47
#